data_AF-A0A1R3GTQ5-F1
#
_entry.id   AF-A0A1R3GTQ5-F1
#
_cell.length_a   1.000
_cell.length_b   1.000
_cell.length_c   1.000
_cell.angle_alpha   90.00
_cell.angle_beta   90.00
_cell.angle_gamma   90.00
#
_symmetry.space_group_name_H-M   'P 1'
#
loop_
_entity.id
_entity.type
_entity.pdbx_description
1 polymer ?
#
loop_
_entity_poly.entity_id
_entity_poly.type
_entity_poly.pdbx_seq_one_letter_code
_entity_poly.pdbx_strand_id
1 'polypeptide(L)'
;MGYLRYSESSDKHVTSSPRFMVWQKVRTKRNFTRRRHFPLLGEGLEFQMDGEMDPDMFQWFMEFLLHEPVDLMLMKTRIESAPPLDGNPRPKKILLLLSIQFKVSSGNISEEILDHLEMIERLDRSQCLRITDSMIRAYCAVALECTAKYLPGDLQRNGKYLDAVNRIWKGRIESLEKSKESKLVTTEELRGRRRQLEAAVEDEEVANVLIGTSTYLDAMIMIRAYLRETKALMGISSLERECESFLSRKIYVWDSSNRSRLEFHEAEMKKR
;
A
#
# COMPACT_ATOMS: atom_id res chain seq x y z
N MET A 1 -6.97 -24.26 -46.42
CA MET A 1 -8.18 -23.42 -46.49
C MET A 1 -9.21 -23.98 -45.52
N GLY A 2 -9.43 -23.30 -44.40
CA GLY A 2 -10.43 -23.67 -43.40
C GLY A 2 -10.90 -22.40 -42.71
N TYR A 3 -12.12 -21.99 -43.05
CA TYR A 3 -12.81 -20.84 -42.48
C TYR A 3 -13.15 -21.12 -41.01
N LEU A 4 -12.68 -20.26 -40.10
CA LEU A 4 -13.20 -20.19 -38.73
C LEU A 4 -14.25 -19.07 -38.66
N ARG A 5 -15.44 -19.49 -38.23
CA ARG A 5 -16.63 -18.68 -37.99
C ARG A 5 -16.38 -17.72 -36.83
N TYR A 6 -16.77 -16.46 -37.02
CA TYR A 6 -17.14 -15.56 -35.94
C TYR A 6 -18.31 -16.17 -35.15
N SER A 7 -18.15 -16.30 -33.84
CA SER A 7 -19.27 -16.44 -32.90
C SER A 7 -19.22 -15.27 -31.91
N GLU A 8 -20.15 -14.34 -32.09
CA GLU A 8 -20.59 -13.45 -31.02
C GLU A 8 -21.21 -14.29 -29.91
N SER A 9 -20.81 -14.03 -28.66
CA SER A 9 -21.59 -14.41 -27.49
C SER A 9 -21.42 -13.37 -26.39
N SER A 10 -22.57 -12.78 -26.07
CA SER A 10 -22.83 -11.71 -25.13
C SER A 10 -22.42 -12.00 -23.69
N ASP A 11 -22.23 -10.89 -22.98
CA ASP A 11 -22.59 -10.66 -21.58
C ASP A 11 -22.27 -11.77 -20.56
N LYS A 12 -21.15 -11.56 -19.87
CA LYS A 12 -20.99 -12.08 -18.50
C LYS A 12 -20.73 -10.93 -17.54
N HIS A 13 -21.80 -10.64 -16.80
CA HIS A 13 -21.88 -9.87 -15.57
C HIS A 13 -20.56 -9.74 -14.81
N VAL A 14 -20.02 -8.52 -14.77
CA VAL A 14 -19.15 -8.08 -13.68
C VAL A 14 -20.05 -7.95 -12.45
N THR A 15 -19.90 -8.88 -11.51
CA THR A 15 -20.55 -8.81 -10.20
C THR A 15 -19.92 -7.68 -9.40
N SER A 16 -20.55 -6.52 -9.45
CA SER A 16 -20.26 -5.37 -8.61
C SER A 16 -20.28 -5.81 -7.14
N SER A 17 -19.13 -5.73 -6.47
CA SER A 17 -19.02 -6.02 -5.04
C SER A 17 -20.03 -5.17 -4.25
N PRO A 18 -20.75 -5.74 -3.26
CA PRO A 18 -21.70 -5.01 -2.41
C PRO A 18 -21.11 -3.76 -1.75
N ARG A 19 -19.78 -3.70 -1.59
CA ARG A 19 -19.02 -2.57 -1.05
C ARG A 19 -19.12 -1.29 -1.91
N PHE A 20 -19.21 -1.41 -3.24
CA PHE A 20 -19.31 -0.25 -4.14
C PHE A 20 -20.70 0.39 -4.13
N MET A 21 -21.76 -0.42 -3.96
CA MET A 21 -23.14 0.08 -3.94
C MET A 21 -23.47 0.84 -2.65
N VAL A 22 -22.89 0.46 -1.51
CA VAL A 22 -23.10 1.19 -0.24
C VAL A 22 -22.51 2.60 -0.33
N TRP A 23 -21.32 2.74 -0.92
CA TRP A 23 -20.67 4.05 -1.10
C TRP A 23 -21.41 4.98 -2.08
N GLN A 24 -21.94 4.47 -3.21
CA GLN A 24 -22.74 5.28 -4.13
C GLN A 24 -24.09 5.72 -3.53
N LYS A 25 -24.70 4.90 -2.68
CA LYS A 25 -26.01 5.18 -2.06
C LYS A 25 -25.92 6.24 -0.95
N VAL A 26 -24.77 6.37 -0.29
CA VAL A 26 -24.49 7.45 0.66
C VAL A 26 -24.26 8.79 -0.08
N ARG A 27 -23.65 8.76 -1.27
CA ARG A 27 -23.35 9.96 -2.06
C ARG A 27 -24.59 10.55 -2.78
N THR A 28 -25.57 9.73 -3.13
CA THR A 28 -26.80 10.16 -3.85
C THR A 28 -27.93 10.64 -2.95
N LYS A 29 -27.91 10.36 -1.64
CA LYS A 29 -28.96 10.82 -0.70
C LYS A 29 -28.75 12.20 -0.08
N ARG A 30 -27.63 12.89 -0.36
CA ARG A 30 -27.42 14.31 0.00
C ARG A 30 -27.61 15.21 -1.22
N ASN A 31 -28.77 15.18 -1.86
CA ASN A 31 -29.17 16.20 -2.83
C ASN A 31 -30.70 16.24 -2.94
N PHE A 32 -31.38 16.74 -1.89
CA PHE A 32 -32.71 17.34 -2.04
C PHE A 32 -33.07 18.24 -0.85
N THR A 33 -32.83 19.54 -1.05
CA THR A 33 -33.51 20.72 -0.49
C THR A 33 -34.26 20.62 0.85
N ARG A 34 -33.71 21.29 1.87
CA ARG A 34 -34.50 22.25 2.67
C ARG A 34 -33.64 23.45 3.06
N ARG A 35 -33.93 24.57 2.40
CA ARG A 35 -33.46 25.92 2.75
C ARG A 35 -33.79 26.21 4.21
N ARG A 36 -32.78 26.48 5.02
CA ARG A 36 -32.87 27.50 6.08
C ARG A 36 -31.64 28.38 5.94
N HIS A 37 -31.90 29.68 5.77
CA HIS A 37 -30.92 30.74 5.74
C HIS A 37 -30.01 30.65 6.95
N PHE A 38 -28.70 30.51 6.72
CA PHE A 38 -27.65 30.89 7.64
C PHE A 38 -26.91 32.08 7.00
N PRO A 39 -26.61 33.15 7.75
CA PRO A 39 -25.99 34.34 7.19
C PRO A 39 -24.53 34.04 6.81
N LEU A 40 -24.14 34.69 5.72
CA LEU A 40 -22.81 34.72 5.14
C LEU A 40 -21.80 35.23 6.17
N LEU A 41 -20.83 34.38 6.53
CA LEU A 41 -19.53 34.79 7.02
C LEU A 41 -18.52 33.94 6.25
N GLY A 42 -17.75 34.62 5.40
CA GLY A 42 -16.60 34.03 4.77
C GLY A 42 -15.53 33.79 5.81
N GLU A 43 -14.92 32.63 5.76
CA GLU A 43 -13.52 32.36 6.10
C GLU A 43 -13.24 30.92 5.68
N GLY A 44 -12.13 30.72 4.98
CA GLY A 44 -11.66 29.41 4.60
C GLY A 44 -11.40 28.60 5.86
N LEU A 45 -12.13 27.50 6.03
CA LEU A 45 -11.73 26.41 6.93
C LEU A 45 -10.56 25.69 6.27
N GLU A 46 -9.38 26.33 6.28
CA GLU A 46 -8.16 25.56 6.52
C GLU A 46 -8.39 24.87 7.87
N PHE A 47 -8.52 23.55 7.84
CA PHE A 47 -8.57 22.74 9.05
C PHE A 47 -7.17 22.81 9.68
N GLN A 48 -6.86 23.93 10.35
CA GLN A 48 -5.66 24.08 11.14
C GLN A 48 -5.83 23.21 12.39
N MET A 49 -5.32 21.98 12.30
CA MET A 49 -5.25 21.05 13.42
C MET A 49 -4.10 21.49 14.33
N ASP A 50 -4.30 22.59 15.07
CA ASP A 50 -3.32 23.14 16.03
C ASP A 50 -3.36 22.42 17.41
N GLY A 51 -4.06 21.29 17.51
CA GLY A 51 -3.98 20.38 18.65
C GLY A 51 -3.14 19.17 18.30
N GLU A 52 -2.19 18.78 19.16
CA GLU A 52 -1.49 17.50 19.04
C GLU A 52 -2.52 16.39 18.82
N MET A 53 -2.51 15.79 17.63
CA MET A 53 -3.42 14.70 17.32
C MET A 53 -3.04 13.53 18.23
N ASP A 54 -4.02 13.07 19.01
CA ASP A 54 -3.88 11.92 19.89
C ASP A 54 -3.16 10.75 19.16
N PRO A 55 -2.12 10.15 19.77
CA PRO A 55 -1.32 9.11 19.11
C PRO A 55 -2.13 7.91 18.60
N ASP A 56 -3.20 7.53 19.30
CA ASP A 56 -4.07 6.42 18.89
C ASP A 56 -4.93 6.84 17.67
N MET A 57 -5.47 8.07 17.69
CA MET A 57 -6.16 8.63 16.51
C MET A 57 -5.23 8.76 15.31
N PHE A 58 -3.97 9.17 15.51
CA PHE A 58 -2.96 9.22 14.45
C PHE A 58 -2.72 7.83 13.86
N GLN A 59 -2.53 6.82 14.71
CA GLN A 59 -2.35 5.45 14.26
C GLN A 59 -3.56 4.98 13.41
N TRP A 60 -4.78 5.20 13.88
CA TRP A 60 -5.98 4.78 13.15
C TRP A 60 -6.12 5.46 11.80
N PHE A 61 -5.79 6.75 11.74
CA PHE A 61 -5.80 7.49 10.49
C PHE A 61 -4.74 6.97 9.51
N MET A 62 -3.54 6.66 9.99
CA MET A 62 -2.48 6.09 9.15
C MET A 62 -2.81 4.68 8.66
N GLU A 63 -3.40 3.84 9.52
CA GLU A 63 -3.94 2.54 9.11
C GLU A 63 -4.98 2.73 8.00
N PHE A 64 -5.90 3.68 8.15
CA PHE A 64 -6.88 3.98 7.12
C PHE A 64 -6.25 4.45 5.79
N LEU A 65 -5.31 5.40 5.84
CA LEU A 65 -4.59 5.88 4.66
C LEU A 65 -3.86 4.74 3.91
N LEU A 66 -3.38 3.75 4.65
CA LEU A 66 -2.70 2.61 4.07
C LEU A 66 -3.68 1.74 3.27
N HIS A 67 -4.94 1.66 3.66
CA HIS A 67 -5.93 0.82 2.96
C HIS A 67 -6.61 1.53 1.78
N GLU A 68 -6.74 2.87 1.83
CA GLU A 68 -7.47 3.63 0.82
C GLU A 68 -6.57 4.20 -0.31
N PRO A 69 -7.12 4.39 -1.52
CA PRO A 69 -6.46 5.14 -2.58
C PRO A 69 -6.57 6.64 -2.28
N VAL A 70 -5.63 7.16 -1.49
CA VAL A 70 -5.64 8.57 -1.06
C VAL A 70 -4.76 9.45 -1.96
N ASP A 71 -5.07 10.75 -1.98
CA ASP A 71 -4.27 11.80 -2.61
C ASP A 71 -2.79 11.73 -2.13
N LEU A 72 -1.86 11.74 -3.09
CA LEU A 72 -0.43 11.69 -2.84
C LEU A 72 0.06 12.87 -1.99
N MET A 73 -0.52 14.06 -2.15
CA MET A 73 -0.19 15.23 -1.36
C MET A 73 -0.57 15.03 0.10
N LEU A 74 -1.74 14.43 0.36
CA LEU A 74 -2.17 14.14 1.73
C LEU A 74 -1.29 13.08 2.37
N MET A 75 -0.90 12.04 1.64
CA MET A 75 0.05 11.03 2.14
C MET A 75 1.40 11.68 2.50
N LYS A 76 1.94 12.52 1.62
CA LYS A 76 3.21 13.20 1.84
C LYS A 76 3.19 14.06 3.11
N THR A 77 2.23 14.99 3.20
CA THR A 77 2.12 15.90 4.36
C THR A 77 2.02 15.13 5.67
N ARG A 78 1.35 13.97 5.67
CA ARG A 78 1.14 13.17 6.87
C ARG A 78 2.34 12.31 7.26
N ILE A 79 3.11 11.83 6.30
CA ILE A 79 4.39 11.17 6.57
C ILE A 79 5.36 12.18 7.19
N GLU A 80 5.41 13.41 6.65
CA GLU A 80 6.28 14.48 7.14
C GLU A 80 5.86 15.03 8.51
N SER A 81 4.55 15.05 8.81
CA SER A 81 4.01 15.52 10.09
C SER A 81 3.87 14.42 11.16
N ALA A 82 4.49 13.25 10.97
CA ALA A 82 4.31 12.14 11.90
C ALA A 82 4.99 12.45 13.26
N PRO A 83 4.28 12.25 14.40
CA PRO A 83 4.90 12.42 15.71
C PRO A 83 6.00 11.37 15.93
N PRO A 84 6.94 11.60 16.86
CA PRO A 84 7.89 10.58 17.27
C PRO A 84 7.14 9.36 17.82
N LEU A 85 7.17 8.26 17.06
CA LEU A 85 6.58 7.00 17.49
C LEU A 85 7.61 6.31 18.37
N ASP A 86 7.55 6.43 19.69
CA ASP A 86 8.40 5.66 20.61
C ASP A 86 7.68 4.41 21.12
N GLY A 87 8.44 3.38 21.48
CA GLY A 87 7.93 2.14 22.11
C GLY A 87 7.06 1.19 21.26
N ASN A 88 6.23 1.67 20.32
CA ASN A 88 5.26 0.83 19.60
C ASN A 88 5.74 0.48 18.17
N PRO A 89 5.97 -0.80 17.84
CA PRO A 89 6.48 -1.21 16.54
C PRO A 89 5.44 -1.12 15.41
N ARG A 90 4.14 -1.15 15.74
CA ARG A 90 3.06 -1.19 14.74
C ARG A 90 2.87 0.15 14.00
N PRO A 91 2.72 1.31 14.68
CA PRO A 91 2.68 2.62 14.03
C PRO A 91 3.90 2.87 13.14
N LYS A 92 5.09 2.49 13.61
CA LYS A 92 6.34 2.60 12.83
C LYS A 92 6.25 1.81 11.53
N LYS A 93 5.80 0.55 11.61
CA LYS A 93 5.61 -0.30 10.42
C LYS A 93 4.63 0.33 9.43
N ILE A 94 3.51 0.85 9.91
CA ILE A 94 2.50 1.52 9.07
C ILE A 94 3.09 2.73 8.35
N LEU A 95 3.84 3.58 9.07
CA LEU A 95 4.50 4.75 8.49
C LEU A 95 5.50 4.35 7.39
N LEU A 96 6.29 3.29 7.62
CA LEU A 96 7.23 2.79 6.63
C LEU A 96 6.51 2.25 5.39
N LEU A 97 5.40 1.53 5.56
CA LEU A 97 4.58 1.02 4.46
C LEU A 97 3.93 2.16 3.65
N LEU A 98 3.48 3.22 4.32
CA LEU A 98 2.94 4.42 3.67
C LEU A 98 4.02 5.15 2.87
N SER A 99 5.24 5.26 3.39
CA SER A 99 6.39 5.82 2.66
C SER A 99 6.70 5.02 1.39
N ILE A 100 6.74 3.69 1.49
CA ILE A 100 6.90 2.81 0.32
C ILE A 100 5.75 3.01 -0.68
N GLN A 101 4.50 3.03 -0.20
CA GLN A 101 3.33 3.23 -1.06
C GLN A 101 3.37 4.58 -1.78
N PHE A 102 3.73 5.65 -1.09
CA PHE A 102 3.90 6.99 -1.66
C PHE A 102 4.97 6.99 -2.75
N LYS A 103 6.16 6.44 -2.46
CA LYS A 103 7.27 6.34 -3.42
C LYS A 103 6.88 5.59 -4.69
N VAL A 104 6.27 4.42 -4.54
CA VAL A 104 5.80 3.61 -5.70
C VAL A 104 4.71 4.33 -6.49
N SER A 105 3.82 5.05 -5.81
CA SER A 105 2.76 5.81 -6.47
C SER A 105 3.28 7.04 -7.20
N SER A 106 4.40 7.62 -6.72
CA SER A 106 5.14 8.69 -7.40
C SER A 106 6.09 8.20 -8.51
N GLY A 107 6.21 6.88 -8.71
CA GLY A 107 7.15 6.29 -9.68
C GLY A 107 8.62 6.38 -9.28
N ASN A 108 8.91 6.60 -7.99
CA ASN A 108 10.27 6.74 -7.49
C ASN A 108 10.74 5.44 -6.82
N ILE A 109 11.65 4.71 -7.47
CA ILE A 109 12.31 3.53 -6.90
C ILE A 109 13.76 3.91 -6.56
N SER A 110 14.07 3.88 -5.27
CA SER A 110 15.37 4.28 -4.72
C SER A 110 15.83 3.33 -3.63
N GLU A 111 17.12 3.39 -3.29
CA GLU A 111 17.71 2.60 -2.19
C GLU A 111 17.02 2.86 -0.85
N GLU A 112 16.37 4.01 -0.70
CA GLU A 112 15.56 4.29 0.48
C GLU A 112 14.44 3.26 0.70
N ILE A 113 13.87 2.68 -0.37
CA ILE A 113 12.90 1.59 -0.24
C ILE A 113 13.54 0.35 0.39
N LEU A 114 14.83 0.08 0.12
CA LEU A 114 15.56 -0.99 0.79
C LEU A 114 15.70 -0.71 2.29
N ASP A 115 15.98 0.55 2.67
CA ASP A 115 16.05 0.96 4.08
C ASP A 115 14.72 0.72 4.80
N HIS A 116 13.62 1.08 4.15
CA HIS A 116 12.28 0.86 4.69
C HIS A 116 11.97 -0.62 4.86
N LEU A 117 12.29 -1.45 3.86
CA LEU A 117 12.06 -2.91 3.92
C LEU A 117 12.91 -3.57 5.03
N GLU A 118 14.18 -3.22 5.17
CA GLU A 118 15.02 -3.74 6.24
C GLU A 118 14.55 -3.31 7.63
N MET A 119 14.08 -2.07 7.76
CA MET A 119 13.51 -1.60 9.02
C MET A 119 12.22 -2.35 9.36
N ILE A 120 11.36 -2.61 8.37
CA ILE A 120 10.15 -3.43 8.56
C ILE A 120 10.55 -4.85 8.97
N GLU A 121 11.56 -5.46 8.35
CA GLU A 121 12.00 -6.80 8.74
C GLU A 121 12.53 -6.85 10.17
N ARG A 122 13.29 -5.84 10.59
CA ARG A 122 13.75 -5.72 11.97
C ARG A 122 12.58 -5.61 12.95
N LEU A 123 11.55 -4.83 12.61
CA LEU A 123 10.33 -4.70 13.41
C LEU A 123 9.56 -6.02 13.47
N ASP A 124 9.43 -6.72 12.35
CA ASP A 124 8.72 -8.00 12.27
C ASP A 124 9.44 -9.09 13.06
N ARG A 125 10.77 -9.16 12.93
CA ARG A 125 11.62 -10.07 13.71
C ARG A 125 11.53 -9.80 15.21
N SER A 126 11.51 -8.54 15.63
CA SER A 126 11.34 -8.19 17.05
C SER A 126 9.99 -8.63 17.64
N GLN A 127 8.99 -8.84 16.77
CA GLN A 127 7.66 -9.33 17.13
C GLN A 127 7.47 -10.82 16.80
N CYS A 128 8.55 -11.55 16.49
CA CYS A 128 8.52 -12.95 16.07
C CYS A 128 7.64 -13.23 14.84
N LEU A 129 7.39 -12.23 13.99
CA LEU A 129 6.64 -12.37 12.75
C LEU A 129 7.52 -12.99 11.65
N ARG A 130 6.91 -13.79 10.79
CA ARG A 130 7.60 -14.40 9.65
C ARG A 130 7.72 -13.38 8.52
N ILE A 131 8.89 -13.35 7.89
CA ILE A 131 9.11 -12.59 6.66
C ILE A 131 8.45 -13.34 5.51
N THR A 132 7.67 -12.63 4.71
CA THR A 132 6.92 -13.22 3.61
C THR A 132 7.77 -13.29 2.34
N ASP A 133 7.46 -14.25 1.47
CA ASP A 133 8.16 -14.40 0.19
C ASP A 133 7.98 -13.16 -0.70
N SER A 134 6.84 -12.46 -0.60
CA SER A 134 6.61 -11.24 -1.37
C SER A 134 7.55 -10.10 -0.93
N MET A 135 7.89 -10.03 0.37
CA MET A 135 8.86 -9.05 0.89
C MET A 135 10.26 -9.33 0.35
N ILE A 136 10.66 -10.61 0.33
CA ILE A 136 11.96 -11.04 -0.20
C ILE A 136 12.06 -10.69 -1.70
N ARG A 137 11.02 -11.00 -2.48
CA ARG A 137 10.95 -10.69 -3.91
C ARG A 137 10.95 -9.19 -4.17
N ALA A 138 10.21 -8.41 -3.38
CA ALA A 138 10.21 -6.95 -3.47
C ALA A 138 11.60 -6.36 -3.19
N TYR A 139 12.26 -6.84 -2.14
CA TYR A 139 13.61 -6.42 -1.77
C TYR A 139 14.62 -6.73 -2.90
N CYS A 140 14.59 -7.96 -3.43
CA CYS A 140 15.45 -8.36 -4.55
C CYS A 140 15.22 -7.51 -5.81
N ALA A 141 13.96 -7.26 -6.17
CA ALA A 141 13.62 -6.48 -7.36
C ALA A 141 14.03 -5.01 -7.23
N VAL A 142 13.85 -4.40 -6.05
CA VAL A 142 14.32 -3.02 -5.79
C VAL A 142 15.83 -2.92 -5.84
N ALA A 143 16.55 -3.89 -5.25
CA ALA A 143 18.01 -3.91 -5.30
C ALA A 143 18.52 -4.04 -6.74
N LEU A 144 17.85 -4.87 -7.55
CA LEU A 144 18.16 -5.05 -8.95
C LEU A 144 17.94 -3.75 -9.74
N GLU A 145 16.76 -3.13 -9.62
CA GLU A 145 16.43 -1.85 -10.28
C GLU A 145 17.41 -0.73 -9.87
N CYS A 146 17.71 -0.59 -8.57
CA CYS A 146 18.63 0.42 -8.08
C CYS A 146 20.07 0.24 -8.61
N THR A 147 20.41 -0.94 -9.11
CA THR A 147 21.71 -1.25 -9.71
C THR A 147 21.66 -1.15 -11.23
N ALA A 148 20.69 -1.81 -11.87
CA ALA A 148 20.55 -1.94 -13.31
C ALA A 148 20.24 -0.61 -14.00
N LYS A 149 19.60 0.35 -13.32
CA LYS A 149 19.34 1.69 -13.86
C LYS A 149 20.59 2.47 -14.29
N TYR A 150 21.78 2.05 -13.84
CA TYR A 150 23.07 2.65 -14.22
C TYR A 150 23.73 1.96 -15.42
N LEU A 151 23.15 0.87 -15.95
CA LEU A 151 23.68 0.18 -17.13
C LEU A 151 23.42 0.94 -18.45
N PRO A 152 22.23 1.52 -18.70
CA PRO A 152 21.99 2.24 -19.95
C PRO A 152 22.79 3.55 -20.01
N GLY A 153 23.48 3.79 -21.14
CA GLY A 153 24.07 5.09 -21.46
C GLY A 153 25.55 5.27 -21.12
N ASP A 154 26.26 4.22 -20.68
CA ASP A 154 27.68 4.29 -20.36
C ASP A 154 28.51 3.50 -21.39
N LEU A 155 29.02 4.19 -22.41
CA LEU A 155 29.86 3.64 -23.49
C LEU A 155 31.23 3.13 -22.99
N GLN A 156 31.61 3.51 -21.77
CA GLN A 156 32.65 2.86 -20.99
C GLN A 156 31.97 2.45 -19.70
N ARG A 157 31.85 1.17 -19.39
CA ARG A 157 31.22 0.67 -18.15
C ARG A 157 31.88 1.34 -16.92
N ASN A 158 31.39 2.51 -16.49
CA ASN A 158 32.08 3.35 -15.51
C ASN A 158 31.54 3.12 -14.11
N GLY A 159 32.36 3.59 -13.17
CA GLY A 159 32.27 3.39 -11.73
C GLY A 159 30.88 3.41 -11.13
N LYS A 160 29.88 4.16 -11.65
CA LYS A 160 28.54 4.21 -11.03
C LYS A 160 27.84 2.85 -10.94
N TYR A 161 27.92 2.03 -11.99
CA TYR A 161 27.34 0.67 -11.94
C TYR A 161 28.11 -0.20 -10.94
N LEU A 162 29.45 -0.22 -11.06
CA LEU A 162 30.33 -0.96 -10.16
C LEU A 162 30.19 -0.52 -8.70
N ASP A 163 30.02 0.78 -8.46
CA ASP A 163 29.79 1.40 -7.15
C ASP A 163 28.44 0.99 -6.59
N ALA A 164 27.40 0.92 -7.43
CA ALA A 164 26.09 0.39 -7.03
C ALA A 164 26.17 -1.10 -6.69
N VAL A 165 26.88 -1.92 -7.49
CA VAL A 165 27.15 -3.33 -7.19
C VAL A 165 27.88 -3.47 -5.86
N ASN A 166 28.96 -2.71 -5.66
CA ASN A 166 29.75 -2.76 -4.44
C ASN A 166 28.96 -2.27 -3.22
N ARG A 167 28.21 -1.17 -3.33
CA ARG A 167 27.41 -0.59 -2.23
C ARG A 167 26.24 -1.48 -1.84
N ILE A 168 25.42 -1.90 -2.80
CA ILE A 168 24.16 -2.62 -2.54
C ILE A 168 24.43 -4.11 -2.34
N TRP A 169 25.20 -4.75 -3.22
CA TRP A 169 25.32 -6.21 -3.22
C TRP A 169 26.46 -6.71 -2.33
N LYS A 170 27.66 -6.12 -2.45
CA LYS A 170 28.83 -6.52 -1.64
C LYS A 170 28.87 -5.85 -0.26
N GLY A 171 28.28 -4.67 -0.13
CA GLY A 171 28.19 -3.94 1.13
C GLY A 171 26.94 -4.38 1.90
N ARG A 172 25.80 -3.88 1.47
CA ARG A 172 24.52 -4.00 2.19
C ARG A 172 24.01 -5.44 2.27
N ILE A 173 23.77 -6.09 1.14
CA ILE A 173 23.22 -7.46 1.07
C ILE A 173 24.15 -8.49 1.71
N GLU A 174 25.44 -8.46 1.35
CA GLU A 174 26.41 -9.40 1.91
C GLU A 174 26.55 -9.25 3.44
N SER A 175 26.52 -8.02 3.95
CA SER A 175 26.52 -7.79 5.39
C SER A 175 25.30 -8.41 6.07
N LEU A 176 24.11 -8.27 5.48
CA LEU A 176 22.90 -8.92 5.98
C LEU A 176 23.03 -10.46 5.94
N GLU A 177 23.59 -11.04 4.87
CA GLU A 177 23.80 -12.49 4.77
C GLU A 177 24.76 -12.99 5.85
N LYS A 178 25.88 -12.28 6.05
CA LYS A 178 26.91 -12.62 7.05
C LYS A 178 26.39 -12.53 8.48
N SER A 179 25.51 -11.56 8.77
CA SER A 179 24.91 -11.41 10.10
C SER A 179 24.09 -12.63 10.51
N LYS A 180 23.53 -13.39 9.55
CA LYS A 180 22.58 -14.49 9.74
C LYS A 180 21.31 -14.12 10.53
N GLU A 181 21.15 -12.85 10.90
CA GLU A 181 19.97 -12.36 11.61
C GLU A 181 18.82 -12.06 10.63
N SER A 182 19.15 -11.59 9.43
CA SER A 182 18.15 -11.21 8.43
C SER A 182 17.69 -12.41 7.62
N LYS A 183 16.36 -12.56 7.53
CA LYS A 183 15.72 -13.55 6.64
C LYS A 183 15.42 -13.00 5.25
N LEU A 184 15.79 -11.75 4.95
CA LEU A 184 15.55 -11.13 3.64
C LEU A 184 16.47 -11.64 2.53
N VAL A 185 17.69 -12.04 2.89
CA VAL A 185 18.78 -12.27 1.92
C VAL A 185 19.22 -13.73 1.85
N THR A 186 18.44 -14.66 2.41
CA THR A 186 18.82 -16.08 2.49
C THR A 186 18.47 -16.91 1.25
N THR A 187 18.04 -16.29 0.15
CA THR A 187 17.53 -17.01 -1.02
C THR A 187 18.59 -17.20 -2.10
N GLU A 188 18.59 -18.38 -2.74
CA GLU A 188 19.44 -18.66 -3.89
C GLU A 188 19.12 -17.75 -5.09
N GLU A 189 17.89 -17.26 -5.19
CA GLU A 189 17.49 -16.26 -6.19
C GLU A 189 18.36 -15.01 -6.08
N LEU A 190 18.52 -14.48 -4.87
CA LEU A 190 19.27 -13.24 -4.61
C LEU A 190 20.78 -13.44 -4.89
N ARG A 191 21.32 -14.62 -4.55
CA ARG A 191 22.69 -15.00 -4.91
C ARG A 191 22.88 -15.14 -6.42
N GLY A 192 21.90 -15.72 -7.12
CA GLY A 192 21.90 -15.81 -8.58
C GLY A 192 21.92 -14.44 -9.23
N ARG A 193 21.08 -13.51 -8.76
CA ARG A 193 21.07 -12.11 -9.24
C ARG A 193 22.38 -11.39 -8.98
N ARG A 194 22.98 -11.57 -7.80
CA ARG A 194 24.30 -11.03 -7.49
C ARG A 194 25.35 -11.46 -8.50
N ARG A 195 25.44 -12.77 -8.79
CA ARG A 195 26.40 -13.31 -9.78
C ARG A 195 26.17 -12.72 -11.17
N GLN A 196 24.91 -12.56 -11.59
CA GLN A 196 24.57 -11.93 -12.88
C GLN A 196 25.06 -10.49 -12.95
N LEU A 197 24.87 -9.70 -11.88
CA LEU A 197 25.32 -8.31 -11.82
C LEU A 197 26.84 -8.18 -11.76
N GLU A 198 27.51 -9.06 -11.03
CA GLU A 198 28.97 -9.10 -10.99
C GLU A 198 29.55 -9.49 -12.36
N ALA A 199 28.94 -10.46 -13.06
CA ALA A 199 29.35 -10.85 -14.41
C ALA A 199 29.14 -9.71 -15.43
N ALA A 200 28.06 -8.95 -15.33
CA ALA A 200 27.77 -7.81 -16.22
C ALA A 200 28.81 -6.68 -16.16
N VAL A 201 29.68 -6.65 -15.14
CA VAL A 201 30.82 -5.73 -15.09
C VAL A 201 31.80 -6.04 -16.23
N GLU A 202 32.05 -7.32 -16.50
CA GLU A 202 33.07 -7.79 -17.45
C GLU A 202 32.45 -8.31 -18.76
N ASP A 203 31.21 -8.78 -18.74
CA ASP A 203 30.50 -9.38 -19.88
C ASP A 203 29.43 -8.44 -20.48
N GLU A 204 29.57 -8.13 -21.78
CA GLU A 204 28.65 -7.23 -22.49
C GLU A 204 27.31 -7.87 -22.80
N GLU A 205 27.31 -9.17 -23.09
CA GLU A 205 26.09 -9.89 -23.41
C GLU A 205 25.20 -9.94 -22.17
N VAL A 206 25.78 -10.22 -21.01
CA VAL A 206 25.06 -10.20 -19.73
C VAL A 206 24.55 -8.79 -19.40
N ALA A 207 25.34 -7.75 -19.64
CA ALA A 207 24.91 -6.36 -19.46
C ALA A 207 23.74 -6.00 -20.38
N ASN A 208 23.80 -6.38 -21.67
CA ASN A 208 22.75 -6.12 -22.64
C ASN A 208 21.43 -6.83 -22.29
N VAL A 209 21.50 -8.06 -21.76
CA VAL A 209 20.32 -8.77 -21.24
C VAL A 209 19.68 -8.00 -20.08
N LEU A 210 20.49 -7.48 -19.15
CA LEU A 210 19.98 -6.69 -18.02
C LEU A 210 19.38 -5.35 -18.46
N ILE A 211 19.98 -4.68 -19.45
CA ILE A 211 19.45 -3.44 -20.05
C ILE A 211 18.11 -3.71 -20.74
N GLY A 212 18.00 -4.83 -21.46
CA GLY A 212 16.76 -5.25 -22.12
C GLY A 212 15.66 -5.71 -21.17
N THR A 213 15.97 -5.96 -19.90
CA THR A 213 15.00 -6.39 -18.88
C THR A 213 14.36 -5.17 -18.22
N SER A 214 13.03 -5.15 -18.13
CA SER A 214 12.31 -4.06 -17.45
C SER A 214 12.35 -4.21 -15.92
N THR A 215 13.55 -4.03 -15.36
CA THR A 215 13.83 -4.11 -13.91
C THR A 215 12.98 -3.15 -13.09
N TYR A 216 12.66 -1.98 -13.66
CA TYR A 216 11.77 -0.99 -13.05
C TYR A 216 10.33 -1.50 -12.90
N LEU A 217 9.75 -2.07 -13.97
CA LEU A 217 8.38 -2.61 -13.92
C LEU A 217 8.29 -3.80 -12.98
N ASP A 218 9.30 -4.67 -12.99
CA ASP A 218 9.39 -5.80 -12.07
C ASP A 218 9.41 -5.33 -10.61
N ALA A 219 10.23 -4.33 -10.29
CA ALA A 219 10.28 -3.74 -8.96
C ALA A 219 8.92 -3.15 -8.54
N MET A 220 8.24 -2.40 -9.42
CA MET A 220 6.89 -1.89 -9.14
C MET A 220 5.88 -3.02 -8.85
N ILE A 221 5.90 -4.09 -9.65
CA ILE A 221 4.99 -5.22 -9.50
C ILE A 221 5.23 -5.93 -8.17
N MET A 222 6.49 -6.21 -7.84
CA MET A 222 6.84 -6.94 -6.61
C MET A 222 6.53 -6.12 -5.36
N ILE A 223 6.81 -4.81 -5.34
CA ILE A 223 6.45 -3.96 -4.20
C ILE A 223 4.93 -3.88 -4.03
N ARG A 224 4.16 -3.75 -5.12
CA ARG A 224 2.69 -3.73 -5.05
C ARG A 224 2.13 -5.06 -4.54
N ALA A 225 2.72 -6.18 -4.94
CA ALA A 225 2.36 -7.50 -4.42
C ALA A 225 2.62 -7.58 -2.90
N TYR A 226 3.78 -7.12 -2.45
CA TYR A 226 4.13 -7.05 -1.03
C TYR A 226 3.18 -6.14 -0.22
N LEU A 227 2.90 -4.93 -0.71
CA LEU A 227 1.96 -4.02 -0.06
C LEU A 227 0.56 -4.63 0.05
N ARG A 228 0.10 -5.34 -0.98
CA ARG A 228 -1.21 -6.01 -0.98
C ARG A 228 -1.25 -7.15 0.06
N GLU A 229 -0.24 -8.02 0.08
CA GLU A 229 -0.16 -9.10 1.06
C GLU A 229 -0.09 -8.55 2.48
N THR A 230 0.76 -7.55 2.72
CA THR A 230 0.93 -6.94 4.05
C THR A 230 -0.37 -6.31 4.54
N LYS A 231 -1.09 -5.58 3.69
CA LYS A 231 -2.42 -5.02 4.01
C LYS A 231 -3.42 -6.11 4.38
N ALA A 232 -3.42 -7.23 3.64
CA ALA A 232 -4.29 -8.36 3.95
C ALA A 232 -3.96 -8.99 5.32
N LEU A 233 -2.67 -9.10 5.67
CA LEU A 233 -2.23 -9.61 6.97
C LEU A 233 -2.57 -8.68 8.15
N MET A 234 -2.59 -7.36 7.93
CA MET A 234 -2.97 -6.40 8.97
C MET A 234 -4.48 -6.33 9.22
N GLY A 235 -5.30 -6.79 8.26
CA GLY A 235 -6.76 -6.78 8.35
C GLY A 235 -7.36 -5.39 8.15
N ILE A 236 -8.64 -5.22 8.48
CA ILE A 236 -9.34 -3.93 8.42
C ILE A 236 -8.78 -2.96 9.47
N SER A 237 -8.69 -1.67 9.12
CA SER A 237 -8.22 -0.64 10.04
C SER A 237 -9.13 -0.53 11.26
N SER A 238 -8.58 -0.10 12.40
CA SER A 238 -9.37 0.13 13.61
C SER A 238 -10.50 1.14 13.36
N LEU A 239 -10.25 2.18 12.55
CA LEU A 239 -11.24 3.18 12.16
C LEU A 239 -12.39 2.57 11.33
N GLU A 240 -12.05 1.72 10.35
CA GLU A 240 -13.04 1.04 9.52
C GLU A 240 -13.92 0.10 10.36
N ARG A 241 -13.33 -0.62 11.32
CA ARG A 241 -14.07 -1.48 12.25
C ARG A 241 -15.06 -0.69 13.11
N GLU A 242 -14.65 0.46 13.65
CA GLU A 242 -15.54 1.29 14.45
C GLU A 242 -16.65 1.90 13.60
N CYS A 243 -16.35 2.28 12.35
CA CYS A 243 -17.35 2.73 11.38
C CYS A 243 -18.37 1.62 11.06
N GLU A 244 -17.93 0.39 10.82
CA GLU A 244 -18.82 -0.76 10.59
C GLU A 244 -19.70 -1.05 11.81
N SER A 245 -19.13 -0.98 13.01
CA SER A 245 -19.86 -1.15 14.28
C SER A 245 -20.94 -0.09 14.47
N PHE A 246 -20.61 1.18 14.18
CA PHE A 246 -21.56 2.30 14.26
C PHE A 246 -22.69 2.18 13.23
N LEU A 247 -22.35 1.84 11.98
CA LEU A 247 -23.34 1.64 10.92
C LEU A 247 -24.27 0.47 11.24
N SER A 248 -23.72 -0.63 11.75
CA SER A 248 -24.49 -1.80 12.18
C SER A 248 -25.46 -1.41 13.31
N ARG A 249 -24.98 -0.71 14.36
CA ARG A 249 -25.83 -0.20 15.45
C ARG A 249 -26.97 0.69 14.94
N LYS A 250 -26.71 1.60 14.00
CA LYS A 250 -27.76 2.46 13.42
C LYS A 250 -28.77 1.71 12.57
N ILE A 251 -28.33 0.69 11.81
CA ILE A 251 -29.24 -0.15 11.02
C ILE A 251 -30.17 -0.94 11.96
N TYR A 252 -29.65 -1.53 13.04
CA TYR A 252 -30.47 -2.22 14.05
C TYR A 252 -31.49 -1.31 14.74
N VAL A 253 -31.09 -0.08 15.10
CA VAL A 253 -31.99 0.90 15.73
C VAL A 253 -33.08 1.37 14.76
N TRP A 254 -32.73 1.59 13.48
CA TRP A 254 -33.69 1.98 12.44
C TRP A 254 -34.70 0.85 12.14
N ASP A 255 -34.23 -0.40 12.03
CA ASP A 255 -35.09 -1.56 11.77
C ASP A 255 -36.03 -1.85 12.95
N SER A 256 -35.53 -1.76 14.18
CA SER A 256 -36.34 -1.92 15.40
C SER A 256 -37.42 -0.83 15.50
N SER A 257 -37.06 0.43 15.22
CA SER A 257 -38.00 1.55 15.25
C SER A 257 -39.09 1.45 14.18
N ASN A 258 -38.76 0.92 13.00
CA ASN A 258 -39.75 0.71 11.93
C ASN A 258 -40.64 -0.49 12.19
N ARG A 259 -40.10 -1.58 12.74
CA ARG A 259 -40.87 -2.76 13.12
C ARG A 259 -41.93 -2.42 14.18
N SER A 260 -41.56 -1.69 15.22
CA SER A 260 -42.51 -1.24 16.24
C SER A 260 -43.60 -0.30 15.71
N ARG A 261 -43.30 0.53 14.69
CA ARG A 261 -44.32 1.40 14.05
C ARG A 261 -45.30 0.61 13.18
N LEU A 262 -44.84 -0.43 12.49
CA LEU A 262 -45.69 -1.31 11.69
C LEU A 262 -46.61 -2.15 12.58
N GLU A 263 -46.08 -2.70 13.67
CA GLU A 263 -46.87 -3.46 14.66
C GLU A 263 -47.93 -2.58 15.35
N PHE A 264 -47.59 -1.33 15.67
CA PHE A 264 -48.55 -0.37 16.22
C PHE A 264 -49.69 -0.05 15.23
N HIS A 265 -49.35 0.19 13.96
CA HIS A 265 -50.33 0.48 12.92
C HIS A 265 -51.22 -0.73 12.60
N GLU A 266 -50.69 -1.95 12.63
CA GLU A 266 -51.46 -3.18 12.44
C GLU A 266 -52.41 -3.44 13.62
N ALA A 267 -51.97 -3.14 14.85
CA ALA A 267 -52.80 -3.25 16.05
C ALA A 267 -53.93 -2.21 16.08
N GLU A 268 -53.73 -1.00 15.55
CA GLU A 268 -54.80 0.00 15.38
C GLU A 268 -55.81 -0.40 14.31
N MET A 269 -55.35 -0.99 13.20
CA MET A 269 -56.24 -1.46 12.12
C MET A 269 -57.14 -2.62 12.57
N LYS A 270 -56.68 -3.49 13.47
CA LYS A 270 -57.49 -4.61 14.04
C LYS A 270 -58.51 -4.17 15.09
N LYS A 271 -58.46 -2.93 15.56
CA LYS A 271 -59.41 -2.38 16.56
C LYS A 271 -60.60 -1.62 15.94
N ARG A 272 -60.62 -1.45 14.62
CA ARG A 272 -61.72 -0.87 13.86
C ARG A 272 -62.55 -1.97 13.22
#